data_AF-A0A0B1SNJ6-F1
#
_entry.id   AF-A0A0B1SNJ6-F1
#
_cell.length_a   1.000
_cell.length_b   1.000
_cell.length_c   1.000
_cell.angle_alpha   90.00
_cell.angle_beta   90.00
_cell.angle_gamma   90.00
#
_symmetry.space_group_name_H-M   'P 1'
#
loop_
_entity.id
_entity.type
_entity.pdbx_description
1 polymer ?
#
loop_
_entity_poly.entity_id
_entity_poly.type
_entity_poly.pdbx_seq_one_letter_code
_entity_poly.pdbx_strand_id
1 'polypeptide(L)'
;MDTAREALGAARRGRMRAVRLPIKKYVKWQQGPMYLPFPNIMRIFRHVHESGGDWETALLSNISKRHLITPEEKEAQAQLEKTNRRKIRQREKNELIKTICEATGHH
;
A
#
# COMPACT_ATOMS: atom_id res chain seq x y z
N MET A 1 8.74 4.43 26.67
CA MET A 1 7.40 5.04 26.71
C MET A 1 6.47 4.17 25.86
N ASP A 2 5.47 3.53 26.46
CA ASP A 2 4.51 2.68 25.74
C ASP A 2 3.41 3.58 25.13
N THR A 3 3.71 4.17 23.97
CA THR A 3 2.86 5.13 23.25
C THR A 3 1.55 4.51 22.75
N ALA A 4 1.46 3.18 22.70
CA ALA A 4 0.29 2.45 22.19
C ALA A 4 -1.00 2.71 22.98
N ARG A 5 -0.89 3.14 24.24
CA ARG A 5 -2.03 3.38 25.13
C ARG A 5 -2.27 4.84 25.47
N GLU A 6 -1.46 5.77 24.96
CA GLU A 6 -1.54 7.19 25.31
C GLU A 6 -2.88 7.81 24.94
N ALA A 7 -3.34 7.60 23.71
CA ALA A 7 -4.62 8.12 23.23
C ALA A 7 -5.82 7.58 24.03
N LEU A 8 -5.80 6.28 24.37
CA LEU A 8 -6.84 5.66 25.18
C LEU A 8 -6.79 6.18 26.63
N GLY A 9 -5.59 6.36 27.20
CA GLY A 9 -5.40 6.95 28.52
C GLY A 9 -5.91 8.38 28.61
N ALA A 10 -5.64 9.20 27.58
CA ALA A 10 -6.15 10.56 27.48
C ALA A 10 -7.68 10.59 27.40
N ALA A 11 -8.28 9.75 26.56
CA ALA A 11 -9.74 9.63 26.45
C ALA A 11 -10.38 9.25 27.80
N ARG A 12 -9.79 8.29 28.53
CA ARG A 12 -10.26 7.88 29.87
C ARG A 12 -10.19 9.02 30.88
N ARG A 13 -9.06 9.75 30.95
CA ARG A 13 -8.93 10.91 31.86
C ARG A 13 -9.92 12.01 31.52
N GLY A 14 -10.17 12.24 30.23
CA GLY A 14 -11.15 13.22 29.75
C GLY A 14 -12.60 12.73 29.79
N ARG A 15 -12.90 11.53 30.32
CA ARG A 15 -14.24 10.92 30.31
C ARG A 15 -14.88 10.86 28.92
N MET A 16 -14.06 10.72 27.87
CA MET A 16 -14.51 10.62 26.49
C MET A 16 -14.72 9.16 26.10
N ARG A 17 -15.77 8.89 25.32
CA ARG A 17 -16.00 7.57 24.75
C ARG A 17 -14.95 7.28 23.68
N ALA A 18 -14.11 6.28 23.92
CA ALA A 18 -13.18 5.77 22.91
C ALA A 18 -13.85 4.69 22.06
N VAL A 19 -13.65 4.76 20.74
CA VAL A 19 -14.11 3.76 19.77
C VAL A 19 -12.98 3.38 18.82
N ARG A 20 -13.13 2.26 18.11
CA ARG A 20 -12.17 1.78 17.12
C ARG A 20 -12.82 1.68 15.75
N LEU A 21 -12.02 1.89 14.70
CA LEU A 21 -12.43 1.66 13.32
C LEU A 21 -12.71 0.16 13.08
N PRO A 22 -13.67 -0.18 12.19
CA PRO A 22 -14.02 -1.57 11.90
C PRO A 22 -13.02 -2.26 10.94
N ILE A 23 -11.71 -2.00 11.07
CA ILE A 23 -10.67 -2.49 10.15
C ILE A 23 -10.72 -4.02 10.01
N LYS A 24 -10.73 -4.74 11.13
CA LYS A 24 -10.74 -6.21 11.15
C LYS A 24 -11.98 -6.84 10.51
N LYS A 25 -13.06 -6.09 10.30
CA LYS A 25 -14.27 -6.58 9.64
C LYS A 25 -14.11 -6.64 8.12
N TYR A 26 -13.39 -5.69 7.54
CA TYR A 26 -13.30 -5.50 6.08
C TYR A 26 -11.90 -5.77 5.51
N VAL A 27 -10.87 -5.83 6.36
CA VAL A 27 -9.48 -5.89 5.93
C VAL A 27 -8.75 -7.02 6.64
N LYS A 28 -8.23 -7.96 5.84
CA LYS A 28 -7.30 -8.99 6.30
C LYS A 28 -5.90 -8.39 6.42
N TRP A 29 -5.51 -8.07 7.65
CA TRP A 29 -4.21 -7.47 7.95
C TRP A 29 -3.13 -8.55 8.01
N GLN A 30 -2.18 -8.52 7.07
CA GLN A 30 -1.15 -9.55 6.94
C GLN A 30 0.09 -9.24 7.78
N GLN A 31 0.55 -7.97 7.79
CA GLN A 31 1.82 -7.62 8.42
C GLN A 31 1.90 -6.17 8.91
N GLY A 32 2.79 -5.96 9.89
CA GLY A 32 3.09 -4.66 10.47
C GLY A 32 2.03 -4.15 11.47
N PRO A 33 2.31 -3.02 12.14
CA PRO A 33 1.40 -2.45 13.12
C PRO A 33 0.11 -1.94 12.46
N MET A 34 -1.03 -2.16 13.11
CA MET A 34 -2.33 -1.61 12.68
C MET A 34 -2.46 -0.14 13.08
N TYR A 35 -1.58 0.68 12.50
CA TYR A 35 -1.54 2.12 12.69
C TYR A 35 -1.83 2.82 11.37
N LEU A 36 -2.77 3.76 11.39
CA LEU A 36 -3.13 4.57 10.24
C LEU A 36 -2.62 5.99 10.44
N PRO A 37 -1.89 6.56 9.46
CA PRO A 37 -1.58 7.97 9.46
C PRO A 37 -2.86 8.81 9.52
N PHE A 38 -2.84 9.91 10.28
CA PHE A 38 -3.99 10.79 10.45
C PHE A 38 -4.64 11.26 9.12
N PRO A 39 -3.89 11.63 8.06
CA PRO A 39 -4.50 11.97 6.77
C PRO A 39 -5.33 10.84 6.15
N ASN A 40 -4.89 9.58 6.33
CA ASN A 40 -5.62 8.42 5.81
C ASN A 40 -6.91 8.21 6.59
N ILE A 41 -6.89 8.42 7.91
CA ILE A 41 -8.10 8.36 8.75
C ILE A 41 -9.14 9.40 8.26
N MET A 42 -8.71 10.63 7.98
CA MET A 42 -9.61 11.68 7.48
C MET A 42 -10.19 11.35 6.11
N ARG A 43 -9.39 10.78 5.20
CA ARG A 43 -9.87 10.34 3.88
C ARG A 43 -10.87 9.19 4.00
N ILE A 44 -10.64 8.24 4.91
CA ILE A 44 -11.58 7.14 5.21
C ILE A 44 -12.90 7.72 5.69
N PHE A 45 -12.89 8.60 6.70
CA PHE A 45 -14.12 9.20 7.23
C PHE A 45 -14.89 9.98 6.18
N ARG A 46 -14.20 10.79 5.36
CA ARG A 46 -14.84 11.50 4.25
C ARG A 46 -15.51 10.53 3.28
N HIS A 47 -14.80 9.50 2.84
CA HIS A 47 -15.35 8.52 1.91
C HIS A 47 -16.58 7.81 2.47
N VAL A 48 -16.52 7.33 3.72
CA VAL A 48 -17.64 6.66 4.39
C VAL A 48 -18.86 7.58 4.51
N HIS A 49 -18.63 8.86 4.81
CA HIS A 49 -19.69 9.86 4.89
C HIS A 49 -20.34 10.08 3.52
N GLU A 50 -19.54 10.29 2.47
CA GLU A 50 -20.01 10.53 1.10
C GLU A 50 -20.71 9.31 0.49
N SER A 51 -20.28 8.09 0.83
CA SER A 51 -20.85 6.83 0.31
C SER A 51 -22.04 6.28 1.11
N GLY A 52 -22.43 6.94 2.20
CA GLY A 52 -23.51 6.46 3.07
C GLY A 52 -23.15 5.23 3.91
N GLY A 53 -21.86 4.95 4.12
CA GLY A 53 -21.40 3.89 5.03
C GLY A 53 -20.51 2.82 4.42
N ASP A 54 -19.97 3.00 3.21
CA ASP A 54 -19.06 2.02 2.60
C ASP A 54 -17.67 2.05 3.25
N TRP A 55 -17.54 1.26 4.31
CA TRP A 55 -16.28 1.07 5.03
C TRP A 55 -15.27 0.22 4.28
N GLU A 56 -15.72 -0.74 3.48
CA GLU A 56 -14.83 -1.70 2.81
C GLU A 56 -13.99 -0.98 1.76
N THR A 57 -14.64 -0.25 0.86
CA THR A 57 -13.97 0.55 -0.17
C THR A 57 -13.12 1.66 0.46
N ALA A 58 -13.64 2.35 1.49
CA ALA A 58 -12.91 3.41 2.17
C ALA A 58 -11.59 2.91 2.79
N LEU A 59 -11.63 1.75 3.46
CA LEU A 59 -10.47 1.16 4.11
C LEU A 59 -9.47 0.61 3.08
N LEU A 60 -9.92 -0.18 2.11
CA LEU A 60 -9.04 -0.80 1.12
C LEU A 60 -8.34 0.23 0.23
N SER A 61 -9.00 1.35 -0.09
CA SER A 61 -8.40 2.43 -0.91
C SER A 61 -7.40 3.29 -0.15
N ASN A 62 -7.45 3.34 1.19
CA ASN A 62 -6.60 4.21 2.01
C ASN A 62 -5.58 3.45 2.88
N ILE A 63 -5.63 2.13 2.93
CA ILE A 63 -4.62 1.30 3.61
C ILE A 63 -3.51 0.94 2.62
N SER A 64 -2.26 1.06 3.05
CA SER A 64 -1.12 0.68 2.20
C SER A 64 -1.15 -0.82 1.90
N LYS A 65 -1.03 -1.18 0.61
CA LYS A 65 -0.97 -2.57 0.14
C LYS A 65 0.07 -3.43 0.87
N ARG A 66 1.16 -2.83 1.36
CA ARG A 66 2.17 -3.56 2.15
C ARG A 66 1.56 -4.28 3.36
N HIS A 67 0.47 -3.79 3.93
CA HIS A 67 -0.21 -4.41 5.07
C HIS A 67 -1.20 -5.50 4.67
N LEU A 68 -1.50 -5.61 3.37
CA LEU A 68 -2.54 -6.48 2.81
C LEU A 68 -1.98 -7.67 2.02
N ILE A 69 -0.74 -7.56 1.57
CA ILE A 69 -0.04 -8.57 0.75
C ILE A 69 0.66 -9.57 1.66
N THR A 70 0.54 -10.87 1.36
CA THR A 70 1.26 -11.92 2.10
C THR A 70 2.76 -11.93 1.75
N PRO A 71 3.63 -12.52 2.58
CA PRO A 71 5.03 -12.67 2.25
C PRO A 71 5.26 -13.36 0.90
N GLU A 72 4.48 -14.38 0.59
CA GLU A 72 4.59 -15.17 -0.65
C GLU A 72 4.20 -14.32 -1.87
N GLU A 73 3.10 -13.57 -1.79
CA GLU A 73 2.67 -12.65 -2.85
C GLU A 73 3.70 -11.55 -3.10
N LYS A 74 4.31 -11.04 -2.02
CA LYS A 74 5.36 -10.02 -2.10
C LYS A 74 6.60 -10.56 -2.82
N GLU A 75 7.00 -11.79 -2.52
CA GLU A 75 8.11 -12.45 -3.21
C GLU A 75 7.80 -12.69 -4.69
N ALA A 76 6.61 -13.19 -5.00
CA ALA A 76 6.16 -13.38 -6.38
C ALA A 76 6.19 -12.06 -7.18
N GLN A 77 5.70 -10.97 -6.60
CA GLN A 77 5.73 -9.65 -7.21
C GLN A 77 7.17 -9.15 -7.43
N ALA A 78 8.06 -9.35 -6.44
CA ALA A 78 9.47 -8.98 -6.58
C ALA A 78 10.19 -9.77 -7.68
N GLN A 79 9.87 -11.05 -7.86
CA GLN A 79 10.41 -11.86 -8.95
C GLN A 79 9.88 -11.39 -10.31
N LEU A 80 8.58 -11.09 -10.41
CA LEU A 80 7.98 -10.55 -11.63
C LEU A 80 8.62 -9.20 -12.01
N GLU A 81 8.82 -8.30 -11.04
CA GLU A 81 9.49 -7.02 -11.28
C GLU A 81 10.94 -7.20 -11.75
N LYS A 82 11.70 -8.13 -11.16
CA LYS A 82 13.07 -8.46 -11.61
C LYS A 82 13.09 -8.96 -13.05
N THR A 83 12.19 -9.87 -13.41
CA THR A 83 12.11 -10.41 -14.77
C THR A 83 11.70 -9.33 -15.78
N ASN A 84 10.75 -8.47 -15.43
CA ASN A 84 10.33 -7.34 -16.27
C ASN A 84 11.48 -6.35 -16.49
N ARG A 85 12.22 -5.97 -15.43
CA ARG A 85 13.42 -5.12 -15.56
C ARG A 85 14.47 -5.76 -16.48
N ARG A 86 14.69 -7.07 -16.37
CA ARG A 86 15.63 -7.78 -17.26
C ARG A 86 15.16 -7.75 -18.72
N LYS A 87 13.86 -7.97 -18.97
CA LYS A 87 13.28 -7.89 -20.33
C LYS A 87 13.39 -6.48 -20.92
N ILE A 88 13.12 -5.44 -20.13
CA ILE A 88 13.24 -4.04 -20.56
C ILE A 88 14.69 -3.73 -20.97
N ARG A 89 15.67 -4.03 -20.11
CA ARG A 89 17.10 -3.82 -20.44
C ARG A 89 17.54 -4.57 -21.68
N GLN A 90 17.02 -5.79 -21.88
CA GLN A 90 17.34 -6.55 -23.08
C GLN A 90 16.77 -5.90 -24.35
N ARG A 91 15.56 -5.34 -24.28
CA ARG A 91 14.97 -4.59 -25.39
C ARG A 91 15.78 -3.33 -25.70
N GLU A 92 16.10 -2.54 -24.68
CA GLU A 92 16.94 -1.34 -24.81
C GLU A 92 18.30 -1.67 -25.43
N LYS A 93 18.94 -2.76 -24.99
CA LYS A 93 20.20 -3.23 -25.57
C LYS A 93 20.04 -3.61 -27.05
N ASN A 94 18.98 -4.34 -27.39
CA ASN A 94 18.74 -4.78 -28.77
C ASN A 94 18.44 -3.59 -29.69
N GLU A 95 17.67 -2.60 -29.22
CA GLU A 95 17.42 -1.35 -29.93
C GLU A 95 18.70 -0.55 -30.15
N LEU A 96 19.54 -0.43 -29.12
CA LEU A 96 20.84 0.24 -29.25
C LEU A 96 21.75 -0.44 -30.29
N ILE A 97 21.82 -1.78 -30.27
CA ILE A 97 22.58 -2.55 -31.27
C ILE A 97 22.06 -2.27 -32.67
N LYS A 98 20.73 -2.29 -32.85
CA LYS A 98 20.09 -2.01 -34.14
C LYS A 98 20.47 -0.62 -34.66
N THR A 99 20.37 0.42 -33.83
CA THR A 99 20.75 1.79 -34.20
C THR A 99 22.23 1.91 -34.57
N ILE A 100 23.12 1.20 -33.86
CA ILE A 100 24.55 1.21 -34.19
C ILE A 100 24.79 0.56 -35.55
N CYS A 101 24.21 -0.61 -35.84
CA CYS A 101 24.34 -1.29 -37.13
C CYS A 101 23.81 -0.43 -38.29
N GLU A 102 22.67 0.23 -38.10
CA GLU A 102 22.12 1.17 -39.08
C GLU A 102 23.06 2.37 -39.34
N ALA A 103 23.70 2.90 -38.30
CA ALA A 103 24.61 4.04 -38.42
C ALA A 103 25.99 3.68 -39.00
N THR A 104 26.48 2.45 -38.77
CA THR A 104 27.81 2.01 -39.23
C THR A 104 27.81 1.34 -40.60
N GLY A 105 26.64 1.15 -41.23
CA GLY A 105 26.53 0.52 -42.54
C GLY A 105 26.86 -0.98 -42.53
N HIS A 106 26.84 -1.62 -41.36
CA HIS A 106 26.94 -3.07 -41.22
C HIS A 106 25.55 -3.66 -41.41
N HIS A 107 25.25 -4.11 -42.63
CA HIS A 107 24.05 -4.87 -42.99
C HIS A 107 24.24 -6.37 -42.76
#